data_AF-A0A6P7YDQ5-F1
#
_entry.id   AF-A0A6P7YDQ5-F1
#
_cell.length_a   1.000
_cell.length_b   1.000
_cell.length_c   1.000
_cell.angle_alpha   90.00
_cell.angle_beta   90.00
_cell.angle_gamma   90.00
#
_symmetry.space_group_name_H-M   'P 1'
#
loop_
_entity.id
_entity.type
_entity.pdbx_description
1 polymer ?
#
loop_
_entity_poly.entity_id
_entity_poly.type
_entity_poly.pdbx_seq_one_letter_code
_entity_poly.pdbx_strand_id
1 'polypeptide(L)'
;MDQLNVQLWVKMEPFLVGVLQLPPPSKFSMHYLRKMSSYVRTRANDGCYPRLSWAMWKHIACGKLQLTENLAWLYFEVFDSLVERTAEERLEWAETMCSCKSMEEYEKLKSTLSVDTLQFLLFLYIQQLNKVSLRSAVMGDEWPGPRIRSSPEFSGKSICQYKNWDDYSHLSFILTHLADLLELLLDPDQLTVSCHSTHTSLLPLEAIQALSFLIEGTVDKNRTVYLLHELALWNPLQANSGYSKISKTFSLHKLQAWLKYSLILNPFGASACIKSGKKLAWAQQVEGTTKRTKVACSPYTAPEGHRMVVMSQVYRQTLAKSSETLVGAHVKINQCNESFIYLLSSLRSVTIEKCRNSTFVLGPVQMAIHVQSCDNLKMDGDTMEIPGGLPSVYKKAMNHREQRIQIWQKAVKEASLTREQRKQFQALVEHKFNEWLIQTGNRQQLDSLVPPTAGSKQVAA
;
A
#
# COMPACT_ATOMS: atom_id res chain seq x y z
N MET A 1 -32.13 -19.95 -19.08
CA MET A 1 -30.97 -20.32 -18.24
C MET A 1 -30.10 -19.09 -18.15
N ASP A 2 -30.18 -18.37 -17.04
CA ASP A 2 -29.33 -17.20 -16.82
C ASP A 2 -27.87 -17.65 -16.88
N GLN A 3 -27.09 -17.08 -17.80
CA GLN A 3 -25.64 -17.31 -17.82
C GLN A 3 -25.09 -16.89 -16.46
N LEU A 4 -24.62 -17.86 -15.68
CA LEU A 4 -23.84 -17.61 -14.46
C LEU A 4 -22.61 -16.80 -14.86
N ASN A 5 -22.67 -15.49 -14.63
CA ASN A 5 -21.64 -14.57 -15.09
C ASN A 5 -20.60 -14.40 -14.00
N VAL A 6 -19.44 -15.02 -14.20
CA VAL A 6 -18.30 -14.91 -13.28
C VAL A 6 -17.64 -13.56 -13.51
N GLN A 7 -17.42 -12.85 -12.42
CA GLN A 7 -16.71 -11.59 -12.44
C GLN A 7 -15.39 -11.76 -11.70
N LEU A 8 -14.28 -11.62 -12.42
CA LEU A 8 -12.93 -11.66 -11.87
C LEU A 8 -12.38 -10.24 -11.82
N TRP A 9 -11.57 -9.92 -10.83
CA TRP A 9 -10.86 -8.63 -10.78
C TRP A 9 -9.48 -8.78 -10.14
N VAL A 10 -8.66 -7.76 -10.32
CA VAL A 10 -7.31 -7.70 -9.78
C VAL A 10 -7.36 -7.23 -8.32
N LYS A 11 -6.71 -7.99 -7.43
CA LYS A 11 -6.53 -7.64 -6.02
C LYS A 11 -5.78 -6.32 -5.90
N MET A 12 -6.19 -5.47 -4.96
CA MET A 12 -5.52 -4.17 -4.77
C MET A 12 -4.19 -4.32 -4.04
N GLU A 13 -4.15 -5.09 -2.95
CA GLU A 13 -3.04 -5.10 -2.00
C GLU A 13 -1.66 -5.36 -2.61
N PRO A 14 -1.47 -6.34 -3.53
CA PRO A 14 -0.17 -6.57 -4.14
C PRO A 14 0.37 -5.36 -4.90
N PHE A 15 -0.52 -4.57 -5.51
CA PHE A 15 -0.16 -3.37 -6.26
C PHE A 15 -0.05 -2.14 -5.38
N LEU A 16 -0.94 -2.04 -4.40
CA LEU A 16 -1.10 -0.93 -3.48
C LEU A 16 0.09 -0.83 -2.50
N VAL A 17 0.41 -1.94 -1.85
CA VAL A 17 1.44 -2.03 -0.80
C VAL A 17 2.69 -2.74 -1.33
N GLY A 18 2.52 -3.72 -2.22
CA GLY A 18 3.62 -4.58 -2.65
C GLY A 18 4.54 -3.98 -3.72
N VAL A 19 4.03 -3.12 -4.60
CA VAL A 19 4.86 -2.52 -5.66
C VAL A 19 5.64 -1.35 -5.09
N LEU A 20 6.95 -1.54 -4.97
CA LEU A 20 7.86 -0.51 -4.45
C LEU A 20 7.91 0.69 -5.40
N GLN A 21 7.94 1.90 -4.83
CA GLN A 21 8.10 3.15 -5.57
C GLN A 21 9.57 3.43 -5.93
N LEU A 22 10.26 2.38 -6.39
CA LEU A 22 11.62 2.43 -6.88
C LEU A 22 11.61 1.97 -8.34
N PRO A 23 12.50 2.51 -9.20
CA PRO A 23 12.66 1.95 -10.53
C PRO A 23 12.99 0.47 -10.39
N PRO A 24 12.27 -0.44 -11.07
CA PRO A 24 12.52 -1.86 -10.93
C PRO A 24 13.95 -2.17 -11.38
N PRO A 25 14.68 -3.04 -10.66
CA PRO A 25 16.00 -3.48 -11.09
C PRO A 25 15.97 -3.98 -12.53
N SER A 26 16.97 -3.60 -13.34
CA SER A 26 17.03 -3.96 -14.77
C SER A 26 16.99 -5.47 -15.02
N LYS A 27 17.38 -6.27 -14.02
CA LYS A 27 17.37 -7.73 -14.02
C LYS A 27 16.07 -8.36 -13.52
N PHE A 28 15.00 -7.60 -13.31
CA PHE A 28 13.64 -8.15 -13.09
C PHE A 28 12.89 -8.39 -14.41
N SER A 29 13.61 -8.56 -15.52
CA SER A 29 12.99 -8.91 -16.79
C SER A 29 12.54 -10.38 -16.79
N MET A 30 11.57 -10.67 -17.66
CA MET A 30 11.03 -12.03 -17.84
C MET A 30 12.12 -13.09 -18.01
N HIS A 31 13.20 -12.78 -18.72
CA HIS A 31 14.35 -13.67 -18.92
C HIS A 31 15.00 -14.13 -17.61
N TYR A 32 15.27 -13.20 -16.70
CA TYR A 32 15.92 -13.52 -15.43
C TYR A 32 14.97 -14.23 -14.46
N LEU A 33 13.68 -13.86 -14.47
CA LEU A 33 12.67 -14.53 -13.65
C LEU A 33 12.45 -15.98 -14.10
N ARG A 34 12.46 -16.27 -15.41
CA ARG A 34 12.45 -17.66 -15.93
C ARG A 34 13.70 -18.44 -15.52
N LYS A 35 14.88 -17.81 -15.59
CA LYS A 35 16.13 -18.43 -15.10
C LYS A 35 16.07 -18.74 -13.61
N MET A 36 15.51 -17.83 -12.82
CA MET A 36 15.29 -18.04 -11.38
C MET A 36 14.34 -19.22 -11.14
N SER A 37 13.18 -19.24 -11.82
CA SER A 37 12.21 -20.34 -11.74
C SER A 37 12.87 -21.70 -12.06
N SER A 38 13.62 -21.76 -13.16
CA SER A 38 14.35 -22.97 -13.57
C SER A 38 15.38 -23.39 -12.53
N TYR A 39 16.19 -22.45 -12.04
CA TYR A 39 17.22 -22.71 -11.03
C TYR A 39 16.65 -23.27 -9.72
N VAL A 40 15.58 -22.64 -9.22
CA VAL A 40 14.93 -23.07 -7.97
C VAL A 40 14.29 -24.45 -8.12
N ARG A 41 13.65 -24.72 -9.26
CA ARG A 41 13.04 -26.03 -9.58
C ARG A 41 14.06 -27.15 -9.75
N THR A 42 15.23 -26.87 -10.35
CA THR A 42 16.32 -27.88 -10.44
C THR A 42 16.87 -28.27 -9.07
N ARG A 43 16.73 -27.41 -8.07
CA ARG A 43 17.11 -27.65 -6.68
C ARG A 43 15.92 -28.03 -5.78
N ALA A 44 14.86 -28.59 -6.37
CA ALA A 44 13.71 -29.09 -5.61
C ALA A 44 14.12 -30.15 -4.57
N ASN A 45 15.11 -31.00 -4.92
CA ASN A 45 15.63 -32.03 -4.00
C ASN A 45 16.34 -31.44 -2.76
N ASP A 46 16.84 -30.20 -2.85
CA ASP A 46 17.46 -29.47 -1.73
C ASP A 46 16.40 -28.73 -0.89
N GLY A 47 15.10 -29.00 -1.11
CA GLY A 47 13.99 -28.35 -0.41
C GLY A 47 13.74 -26.89 -0.82
N CYS A 48 14.32 -26.43 -1.93
CA CYS A 48 14.21 -25.04 -2.38
C CYS A 48 12.91 -24.75 -3.16
N TYR A 49 12.13 -25.78 -3.49
CA TYR A 49 10.83 -25.68 -4.16
C TYR A 49 9.85 -26.65 -3.46
N PRO A 50 8.58 -26.25 -3.19
CA PRO A 50 7.89 -25.03 -3.62
C PRO A 50 8.16 -23.79 -2.77
N ARG A 51 8.82 -23.92 -1.62
CA ARG A 51 9.09 -22.81 -0.68
C ARG A 51 10.53 -22.29 -0.83
N LEU A 52 10.66 -21.01 -1.15
CA LEU A 52 11.95 -20.32 -1.29
C LEU A 52 12.39 -19.76 0.07
N SER A 53 13.52 -20.23 0.59
CA SER A 53 14.11 -19.71 1.83
C SER A 53 14.83 -18.37 1.62
N TRP A 54 14.94 -17.56 2.68
CA TRP A 54 15.74 -16.31 2.66
C TRP A 54 17.18 -16.55 2.19
N ALA A 55 17.84 -17.61 2.68
CA ALA A 55 19.22 -17.92 2.30
C ALA A 55 19.38 -18.16 0.79
N MET A 56 18.43 -18.88 0.17
CA MET A 56 18.44 -19.10 -1.27
C MET A 56 18.12 -17.82 -2.04
N TRP A 57 17.13 -17.03 -1.59
CA TRP A 57 16.82 -15.74 -2.20
C TRP A 57 18.00 -14.78 -2.12
N LYS A 58 18.65 -14.63 -0.97
CA LYS A 58 19.85 -13.81 -0.76
C LYS A 58 20.95 -14.19 -1.73
N HIS A 59 21.20 -15.50 -1.92
CA HIS A 59 22.18 -16.00 -2.88
C HIS A 59 21.85 -15.60 -4.32
N ILE A 60 20.59 -15.76 -4.76
CA ILE A 60 20.14 -15.40 -6.12
C ILE A 60 20.17 -13.88 -6.31
N ALA A 61 19.62 -13.13 -5.36
CA ALA A 61 19.46 -11.69 -5.40
C ALA A 61 20.81 -10.98 -5.41
N CYS A 62 21.70 -11.29 -4.47
CA CYS A 62 23.01 -10.64 -4.37
C CYS A 62 23.98 -11.17 -5.44
N GLY A 63 23.97 -12.48 -5.69
CA GLY A 63 24.90 -13.11 -6.63
C GLY A 63 24.54 -12.89 -8.10
N LYS A 64 23.33 -13.28 -8.52
CA LYS A 64 22.91 -13.27 -9.93
C LYS A 64 22.26 -11.94 -10.33
N LEU A 65 21.35 -11.45 -9.49
CA LEU A 65 20.61 -10.22 -9.75
C LEU A 65 21.39 -8.96 -9.34
N GLN A 66 22.51 -9.10 -8.63
CA GLN A 66 23.37 -8.00 -8.17
C GLN A 66 22.61 -6.93 -7.37
N LEU A 67 21.60 -7.35 -6.60
CA LEU A 67 20.92 -6.49 -5.65
C LEU A 67 21.77 -6.31 -4.38
N THR A 68 21.61 -5.18 -3.72
CA THR A 68 22.14 -5.03 -2.36
C THR A 68 21.34 -5.90 -1.39
N GLU A 69 21.98 -6.38 -0.34
CA GLU A 69 21.33 -7.24 0.66
C GLU A 69 20.10 -6.58 1.29
N ASN A 70 20.20 -5.29 1.61
CA ASN A 70 19.08 -4.52 2.16
C ASN A 70 17.88 -4.44 1.20
N LEU A 71 18.14 -4.27 -0.11
CA LEU A 71 17.07 -4.24 -1.11
C LEU A 71 16.47 -5.63 -1.34
N ALA A 72 17.30 -6.67 -1.35
CA ALA A 72 16.83 -8.05 -1.44
C ALA A 72 15.94 -8.41 -0.24
N TRP A 73 16.34 -7.99 0.97
CA TRP A 73 15.56 -8.16 2.19
C TRP A 73 14.25 -7.38 2.12
N LEU A 74 14.28 -6.13 1.67
CA LEU A 74 13.07 -5.31 1.52
C LEU A 74 12.04 -5.98 0.61
N TYR A 75 12.44 -6.54 -0.54
CA TYR A 75 11.50 -7.28 -1.40
C TYR A 75 10.92 -8.52 -0.71
N PHE A 76 11.74 -9.23 0.06
CA PHE A 76 11.32 -10.42 0.78
C PHE A 76 10.35 -10.08 1.91
N GLU A 77 10.70 -9.10 2.74
CA GLU A 77 9.90 -8.59 3.87
C GLU A 77 8.57 -7.99 3.41
N VAL A 78 8.58 -7.20 2.34
CA VAL A 78 7.34 -6.63 1.78
C VAL A 78 6.43 -7.72 1.26
N PHE A 79 6.95 -8.71 0.52
CA PHE A 79 6.13 -9.85 0.13
C PHE A 79 5.58 -10.61 1.35
N ASP A 80 6.43 -10.87 2.34
CA ASP A 80 6.07 -11.57 3.57
C ASP A 80 4.93 -10.85 4.34
N SER A 81 4.94 -9.52 4.34
CA SER A 81 3.87 -8.69 4.93
C SER A 81 2.52 -8.74 4.19
N LEU A 82 2.53 -9.08 2.89
CA LEU A 82 1.32 -9.26 2.08
C LEU A 82 0.67 -10.61 2.32
N VAL A 83 1.40 -11.58 2.87
CA VAL A 83 0.84 -12.89 3.21
C VAL A 83 -0.06 -12.73 4.44
N GLU A 84 -1.26 -13.29 4.34
CA GLU A 84 -2.20 -13.31 5.45
C GLU A 84 -1.63 -14.17 6.58
N ARG A 85 -1.40 -13.53 7.73
CA ARG A 85 -0.98 -14.14 8.99
C ARG A 85 -1.86 -13.62 10.10
N THR A 86 -2.02 -14.40 11.16
CA THR A 86 -2.76 -13.92 12.32
C THR A 86 -2.00 -12.78 13.00
N ALA A 87 -2.72 -11.95 13.78
CA ALA A 87 -2.09 -10.83 14.48
C ALA A 87 -1.08 -11.34 15.53
N GLU A 88 -1.36 -12.50 16.11
CA GLU A 88 -0.52 -13.17 17.10
C GLU A 88 0.81 -13.61 16.48
N GLU A 89 0.79 -14.28 15.33
CA GLU A 89 2.02 -14.69 14.62
C GLU A 89 2.91 -13.50 14.26
N ARG A 90 2.30 -12.38 13.85
CA ARG A 90 3.02 -11.14 13.54
C ARG A 90 3.62 -10.50 14.80
N LEU A 91 2.90 -10.55 15.91
CA LEU A 91 3.36 -10.03 17.20
C LEU A 91 4.51 -10.88 17.75
N GLU A 92 4.37 -12.20 17.78
CA GLU A 92 5.43 -13.13 18.20
C GLU A 92 6.71 -12.92 17.38
N TRP A 93 6.57 -12.74 16.06
CA TRP A 93 7.69 -12.40 15.20
C TRP A 93 8.33 -11.06 15.58
N ALA A 94 7.53 -10.01 15.78
CA ALA A 94 8.01 -8.69 16.16
C ALA A 94 8.73 -8.71 17.53
N GLU A 95 8.18 -9.42 18.52
CA GLU A 95 8.79 -9.61 19.83
C GLU A 95 10.12 -10.36 19.75
N THR A 96 10.16 -11.42 18.94
CA THR A 96 11.38 -12.20 18.70
C THR A 96 12.45 -11.34 18.03
N MET A 97 12.07 -10.52 17.05
CA MET A 97 12.97 -9.57 16.38
C MET A 97 13.49 -8.50 17.34
N CYS A 98 12.64 -7.96 18.21
CA CYS A 98 13.02 -7.00 19.25
C CYS A 98 13.94 -7.61 20.32
N SER A 99 13.79 -8.91 20.61
CA SER A 99 14.61 -9.62 21.59
C SER A 99 16.05 -9.90 21.13
N CYS A 100 16.30 -9.84 19.82
CA CYS A 100 17.62 -10.09 19.23
C CYS A 100 18.61 -8.98 19.63
N LYS A 101 19.73 -9.35 20.26
CA LYS A 101 20.73 -8.38 20.74
C LYS A 101 21.89 -8.20 19.76
N SER A 102 22.11 -9.19 18.89
CA SER A 102 23.20 -9.19 17.91
C SER A 102 22.69 -9.31 16.47
N MET A 103 23.47 -8.78 15.52
CA MET A 103 23.16 -8.87 14.09
C MET A 103 23.18 -10.32 13.56
N GLU A 104 23.94 -11.21 14.22
CA GLU A 104 24.05 -12.62 13.84
C GLU A 104 22.81 -13.44 14.24
N GLU A 105 22.24 -13.17 15.43
CA GLU A 105 20.96 -13.74 15.85
C GLU A 105 19.84 -13.32 14.90
N TYR A 106 19.85 -12.05 14.50
CA TYR A 106 18.91 -11.50 13.54
C TYR A 106 19.01 -12.19 12.17
N GLU A 107 20.22 -12.42 11.65
CA GLU A 107 20.40 -13.11 10.37
C GLU A 107 20.02 -14.61 10.44
N LYS A 108 20.24 -15.26 11.59
CA LYS A 108 19.74 -16.63 11.84
C LYS A 108 18.23 -16.67 11.82
N LEU A 109 17.58 -15.68 12.44
CA LEU A 109 16.13 -15.56 12.47
C LEU A 109 15.57 -15.31 11.06
N LYS A 110 16.20 -14.46 10.25
CA LYS A 110 15.80 -14.31 8.83
C LYS A 110 15.89 -15.61 8.06
N SER A 111 16.90 -16.43 8.35
CA SER A 111 17.17 -17.67 7.64
C SER A 111 16.12 -18.76 7.87
N THR A 112 15.26 -18.63 8.89
CA THR A 112 14.14 -19.54 9.12
C THR A 112 12.94 -19.22 8.22
N LEU A 113 12.89 -18.03 7.63
CA LEU A 113 11.78 -17.61 6.81
C LEU A 113 11.81 -18.25 5.42
N SER A 114 10.63 -18.60 4.93
CA SER A 114 10.42 -19.10 3.59
C SER A 114 9.09 -18.64 3.01
N VAL A 115 9.08 -18.36 1.71
CA VAL A 115 7.93 -17.83 0.96
C VAL A 115 7.54 -18.78 -0.17
N ASP A 116 6.31 -18.70 -0.67
CA ASP A 116 5.92 -19.46 -1.86
C ASP A 116 6.66 -18.94 -3.10
N THR A 117 7.35 -19.84 -3.81
CA THR A 117 8.23 -19.46 -4.93
C THR A 117 7.43 -18.85 -6.09
N LEU A 118 6.27 -19.43 -6.42
CA LEU A 118 5.49 -19.00 -7.58
C LEU A 118 4.82 -17.65 -7.33
N GLN A 119 4.22 -17.46 -6.15
CA GLN A 119 3.67 -16.18 -5.73
C GLN A 119 4.76 -15.11 -5.65
N PHE A 120 5.94 -15.45 -5.15
CA PHE A 120 7.06 -14.52 -5.07
C PHE A 120 7.57 -14.12 -6.47
N LEU A 121 7.63 -15.05 -7.44
CA LEU A 121 7.96 -14.72 -8.83
C LEU A 121 6.95 -13.76 -9.46
N LEU A 122 5.64 -13.96 -9.21
CA LEU A 122 4.60 -13.03 -9.65
C LEU A 122 4.78 -11.65 -8.98
N PHE A 123 5.08 -11.62 -7.68
CA PHE A 123 5.36 -10.40 -6.93
C PHE A 123 6.56 -9.62 -7.49
N LEU A 124 7.65 -10.29 -7.85
CA LEU A 124 8.80 -9.66 -8.49
C LEU A 124 8.45 -9.13 -9.89
N TYR A 125 7.61 -9.86 -10.63
CA TYR A 125 7.18 -9.45 -11.97
C TYR A 125 6.34 -8.17 -11.94
N ILE A 126 5.38 -8.04 -11.01
CA ILE A 126 4.50 -6.86 -10.93
C ILE A 126 5.25 -5.56 -10.58
N GLN A 127 6.48 -5.64 -10.05
CA GLN A 127 7.34 -4.46 -9.83
C GLN A 127 7.60 -3.68 -11.14
N GLN A 128 7.46 -4.33 -12.29
CA GLN A 128 7.55 -3.69 -13.60
C GLN A 128 6.43 -2.67 -13.88
N LEU A 129 5.37 -2.59 -13.05
CA LEU A 129 4.32 -1.57 -13.19
C LEU A 129 4.90 -0.14 -13.17
N ASN A 130 5.92 0.08 -12.35
CA ASN A 130 6.64 1.35 -12.22
C ASN A 130 7.75 1.55 -13.26
N LYS A 131 7.90 0.64 -14.22
CA LYS A 131 8.89 0.76 -15.29
C LYS A 131 8.49 1.92 -16.21
N VAL A 132 9.29 2.99 -16.18
CA VAL A 132 9.09 4.17 -17.03
C VAL A 132 9.28 3.77 -18.49
N SER A 133 8.20 3.84 -19.28
CA SER A 133 8.26 3.66 -20.73
C SER A 133 8.40 5.02 -21.40
N LEU A 134 9.50 5.24 -22.12
CA LEU A 134 9.74 6.49 -22.86
C LEU A 134 8.61 6.79 -23.87
N ARG A 135 7.94 5.77 -24.43
CA ARG A 135 6.77 5.96 -25.30
C ARG A 135 5.58 6.61 -24.59
N SER A 136 5.44 6.40 -23.28
CA SER A 136 4.38 7.03 -22.48
C SER A 136 4.73 8.44 -21.99
N ALA A 137 6.03 8.77 -21.93
CA ALA A 137 6.50 10.12 -21.62
C ALA A 137 6.43 11.05 -22.85
N VAL A 138 6.63 10.50 -24.06
CA VAL A 138 6.61 11.26 -25.32
C VAL A 138 5.19 11.60 -25.81
N MET A 139 4.16 10.89 -25.34
CA MET A 139 2.74 11.21 -25.62
C MET A 139 2.15 12.24 -24.62
N GLY A 140 2.96 12.73 -23.69
CA GLY A 140 2.62 13.90 -22.86
C GLY A 140 3.30 15.12 -23.46
N ASP A 141 2.52 16.01 -24.06
CA ASP A 141 2.98 17.36 -24.42
C ASP A 141 3.58 18.04 -23.18
N GLU A 142 4.91 18.12 -23.10
CA GLU A 142 5.68 19.27 -22.61
C GLU A 142 7.18 18.93 -22.62
N TRP A 143 7.86 19.46 -23.63
CA TRP A 143 9.31 19.63 -23.58
C TRP A 143 9.69 20.56 -22.42
N PRO A 144 10.78 20.32 -21.68
CA PRO A 144 11.20 21.16 -20.56
C PRO A 144 11.72 22.52 -21.08
N GLY A 145 10.82 23.50 -21.18
CA GLY A 145 11.13 24.90 -21.45
C GLY A 145 11.20 25.75 -20.16
N PRO A 146 11.86 26.93 -20.19
CA PRO A 146 12.06 27.76 -19.00
C PRO A 146 10.73 28.34 -18.49
N ARG A 147 10.44 28.07 -17.22
CA ARG A 147 9.27 28.52 -16.45
C ARG A 147 8.96 30.01 -16.67
N ILE A 148 7.76 30.32 -17.16
CA ILE A 148 7.10 31.63 -17.01
C ILE A 148 5.82 31.42 -16.20
N ARG A 149 5.65 32.21 -15.14
CA ARG A 149 4.47 32.24 -14.27
C ARG A 149 3.32 32.96 -14.99
N SER A 150 2.15 32.32 -15.08
CA SER A 150 0.86 33.01 -15.13
C SER A 150 -0.32 32.08 -14.86
N SER A 151 -1.07 32.38 -13.79
CA SER A 151 -2.50 32.14 -13.48
C SER A 151 -3.14 30.72 -13.53
N PRO A 152 -4.16 30.42 -12.69
CA PRO A 152 -4.52 29.06 -12.30
C PRO A 152 -5.81 28.57 -12.97
N GLU A 153 -5.71 27.88 -14.10
CA GLU A 153 -6.79 27.02 -14.60
C GLU A 153 -6.21 25.77 -15.28
N PHE A 154 -6.78 24.62 -14.89
CA PHE A 154 -6.67 23.29 -15.48
C PHE A 154 -5.29 22.61 -15.64
N SER A 155 -5.18 21.47 -14.95
CA SER A 155 -4.30 20.33 -15.25
C SER A 155 -2.80 20.57 -15.40
N GLY A 156 -2.13 20.96 -14.31
CA GLY A 156 -0.68 20.73 -14.17
C GLY A 156 -0.41 19.24 -13.92
N LYS A 157 -0.13 18.47 -14.99
CA LYS A 157 0.29 17.07 -14.90
C LYS A 157 1.76 17.03 -14.46
N SER A 158 1.99 16.61 -13.22
CA SER A 158 3.31 16.22 -12.73
C SER A 158 3.83 15.05 -13.57
N ILE A 159 5.05 15.22 -14.10
CA ILE A 159 5.91 14.16 -14.61
C ILE A 159 5.94 13.04 -13.54
N CYS A 160 5.65 11.80 -13.95
CA CYS A 160 5.21 10.63 -13.15
C CYS A 160 3.73 10.65 -12.72
N GLN A 161 2.85 10.22 -13.61
CA GLN A 161 1.58 9.59 -13.21
C GLN A 161 1.90 8.22 -12.62
N TYR A 162 1.99 8.12 -11.29
CA TYR A 162 2.21 6.85 -10.60
C TYR A 162 0.95 5.99 -10.72
N LYS A 163 1.09 4.82 -11.36
CA LYS A 163 0.01 3.93 -11.81
C LYS A 163 -0.53 2.98 -10.74
N ASN A 164 0.09 2.94 -9.56
CA ASN A 164 -0.14 1.93 -8.52
C ASN A 164 -1.42 2.15 -7.68
N TRP A 165 -2.19 3.19 -7.98
CA TRP A 165 -3.34 3.60 -7.18
C TRP A 165 -4.61 3.76 -8.00
N ASP A 166 -4.54 3.34 -9.26
CA ASP A 166 -5.61 3.42 -10.23
C ASP A 166 -5.98 2.00 -10.64
N ASP A 167 -7.20 1.61 -10.25
CA ASP A 167 -7.73 0.27 -10.52
C ASP A 167 -7.70 -0.05 -12.04
N TYR A 168 -7.81 0.99 -12.89
CA TYR A 168 -7.69 0.84 -14.35
C TYR A 168 -6.27 0.48 -14.78
N SER A 169 -5.27 1.09 -14.14
CA SER A 169 -3.87 0.83 -14.43
C SER A 169 -3.47 -0.59 -14.01
N HIS A 170 -3.98 -1.08 -12.88
CA HIS A 170 -3.77 -2.47 -12.45
C HIS A 170 -4.39 -3.47 -13.42
N LEU A 171 -5.65 -3.25 -13.81
CA LEU A 171 -6.34 -4.08 -14.78
C LEU A 171 -5.63 -4.07 -16.14
N SER A 172 -5.26 -2.89 -16.64
CA SER A 172 -4.55 -2.74 -17.91
C SER A 172 -3.20 -3.45 -17.88
N PHE A 173 -2.46 -3.36 -16.78
CA PHE A 173 -1.19 -4.07 -16.61
C PHE A 173 -1.38 -5.58 -16.68
N ILE A 174 -2.31 -6.14 -15.89
CA ILE A 174 -2.59 -7.58 -15.90
C ILE A 174 -3.04 -8.05 -17.28
N LEU A 175 -3.95 -7.34 -17.95
CA LEU A 175 -4.43 -7.74 -19.29
C LEU A 175 -3.31 -7.73 -20.34
N THR A 176 -2.39 -6.77 -20.25
CA THR A 176 -1.24 -6.64 -21.15
C THR A 176 -0.21 -7.73 -20.92
N HIS A 177 0.06 -8.05 -19.65
CA HIS A 177 1.11 -9.00 -19.24
C HIS A 177 0.59 -10.39 -18.90
N LEU A 178 -0.69 -10.69 -19.14
CA LEU A 178 -1.30 -11.96 -18.74
C LEU A 178 -0.58 -13.17 -19.34
N ALA A 179 -0.19 -13.08 -20.61
CA ALA A 179 0.55 -14.16 -21.29
C ALA A 179 1.89 -14.41 -20.60
N ASP A 180 2.66 -13.34 -20.32
CA ASP A 180 3.94 -13.44 -19.62
C ASP A 180 3.77 -14.03 -18.21
N LEU A 181 2.75 -13.60 -17.46
CA LEU A 181 2.47 -14.11 -16.12
C LEU A 181 2.14 -15.60 -16.13
N LEU A 182 1.33 -16.07 -17.08
CA LEU A 182 1.00 -17.48 -17.23
C LEU A 182 2.23 -18.29 -17.68
N GLU A 183 3.05 -17.75 -18.58
CA GLU A 183 4.29 -18.39 -19.00
C GLU A 183 5.33 -18.48 -17.88
N LEU A 184 5.33 -17.55 -16.92
CA LEU A 184 6.22 -17.60 -15.76
C LEU A 184 5.89 -18.77 -14.82
N LEU A 185 4.61 -19.15 -14.78
CA LEU A 185 4.07 -20.20 -13.92
C LEU A 185 4.15 -21.61 -14.56
N LEU A 186 4.41 -21.70 -15.87
CA LEU A 186 4.64 -22.98 -16.54
C LEU A 186 5.88 -23.69 -15.99
N ASP A 187 5.87 -25.01 -16.09
CA ASP A 187 7.06 -25.80 -15.86
C ASP A 187 8.09 -25.51 -16.98
N PRO A 188 9.38 -25.33 -16.62
CA PRO A 188 10.42 -24.94 -17.58
C PRO A 188 10.58 -25.96 -18.71
N ASP A 189 10.28 -27.23 -18.46
CA ASP A 189 10.38 -28.32 -19.45
C ASP A 189 9.30 -28.25 -20.55
N GLN A 190 8.21 -27.50 -20.29
CA GLN A 190 7.14 -27.30 -21.28
C GLN A 190 7.41 -26.11 -22.21
N LEU A 191 8.45 -25.32 -21.95
CA LEU A 191 8.82 -24.18 -22.79
C LEU A 191 9.67 -24.64 -23.97
N THR A 192 9.40 -24.06 -25.14
CA THR A 192 10.22 -24.27 -26.34
C THR A 192 11.65 -23.76 -26.13
N VAL A 193 12.58 -24.15 -27.01
CA VAL A 193 13.98 -23.67 -27.01
C VAL A 193 14.08 -22.13 -27.09
N SER A 194 13.07 -21.47 -27.66
CA SER A 194 12.92 -20.00 -27.71
C SER A 194 12.21 -19.40 -26.48
N CYS A 195 11.95 -20.19 -25.44
CA CYS A 195 11.29 -19.81 -24.20
C CYS A 195 9.85 -19.27 -24.36
N HIS A 196 9.10 -19.82 -25.31
CA HIS A 196 7.68 -19.52 -25.51
C HIS A 196 6.82 -20.75 -25.21
N SER A 197 5.61 -20.49 -24.72
CA SER A 197 4.57 -21.52 -24.56
C SER A 197 4.03 -22.01 -25.90
N THR A 198 3.55 -23.25 -25.93
CA THR A 198 2.86 -23.81 -27.09
C THR A 198 1.35 -23.84 -26.84
N HIS A 199 0.54 -23.97 -27.89
CA HIS A 199 -0.92 -24.13 -27.74
C HIS A 199 -1.34 -25.38 -26.93
N THR A 200 -0.41 -26.31 -26.71
CA THR A 200 -0.61 -27.56 -25.96
C THR A 200 -0.10 -27.50 -24.52
N SER A 201 0.49 -26.39 -24.07
CA SER A 201 1.01 -26.26 -22.70
C SER A 201 -0.10 -26.40 -21.65
N LEU A 202 0.22 -27.11 -20.57
CA LEU A 202 -0.69 -27.44 -19.48
C LEU A 202 -0.19 -26.81 -18.18
N LEU A 203 -1.09 -26.09 -17.49
CA LEU A 203 -0.80 -25.46 -16.20
C LEU A 203 -1.28 -26.36 -15.05
N PRO A 204 -0.42 -26.63 -14.06
CA PRO A 204 -0.81 -27.38 -12.88
C PRO A 204 -1.67 -26.53 -11.93
N LEU A 205 -2.33 -27.16 -10.95
CA LEU A 205 -3.25 -26.46 -10.04
C LEU A 205 -2.51 -25.44 -9.15
N GLU A 206 -1.28 -25.75 -8.76
CA GLU A 206 -0.39 -24.92 -7.95
C GLU A 206 -0.11 -23.57 -8.62
N ALA A 207 -0.02 -23.54 -9.95
CA ALA A 207 0.12 -22.30 -10.71
C ALA A 207 -1.12 -21.40 -10.58
N ILE A 208 -2.32 -21.97 -10.58
CA ILE A 208 -3.58 -21.22 -10.42
C ILE A 208 -3.76 -20.74 -8.98
N GLN A 209 -3.33 -21.55 -8.01
CA GLN A 209 -3.25 -21.13 -6.60
C GLN A 209 -2.30 -19.95 -6.45
N ALA A 210 -1.13 -19.97 -7.11
CA ALA A 210 -0.22 -18.83 -7.13
C ALA A 210 -0.84 -17.60 -7.80
N LEU A 211 -1.56 -17.75 -8.93
CA LEU A 211 -2.24 -16.65 -9.61
C LEU A 211 -3.37 -16.03 -8.76
N SER A 212 -3.93 -16.79 -7.80
CA SER A 212 -4.91 -16.29 -6.83
C SER A 212 -4.33 -15.22 -5.88
N PHE A 213 -3.01 -15.05 -5.85
CA PHE A 213 -2.35 -13.92 -5.21
C PHE A 213 -2.69 -12.58 -5.87
N LEU A 214 -2.91 -12.57 -7.20
CA LEU A 214 -3.18 -11.35 -7.97
C LEU A 214 -4.65 -11.16 -8.33
N ILE A 215 -5.40 -12.25 -8.49
CA ILE A 215 -6.77 -12.24 -9.01
C ILE A 215 -7.70 -12.96 -8.05
N GLU A 216 -8.89 -12.38 -7.87
CA GLU A 216 -10.01 -12.97 -7.13
C GLU A 216 -11.30 -12.71 -7.90
N GLY A 217 -12.41 -13.28 -7.43
CA GLY A 217 -13.68 -13.06 -8.11
C GLY A 217 -14.90 -13.43 -7.32
N THR A 218 -16.04 -13.32 -7.98
CA THR A 218 -17.34 -13.69 -7.44
C THR A 218 -18.25 -14.25 -8.52
N VAL A 219 -19.28 -14.93 -8.05
CA VAL A 219 -20.39 -15.44 -8.85
C VAL A 219 -21.71 -14.78 -8.41
N ASP A 220 -21.78 -14.30 -7.17
CA ASP A 220 -23.02 -13.91 -6.50
C ASP A 220 -23.17 -12.38 -6.42
N LYS A 221 -22.87 -11.70 -7.53
CA LYS A 221 -23.00 -10.23 -7.64
C LYS A 221 -22.28 -9.49 -6.47
N ASN A 222 -21.04 -9.87 -6.18
CA ASN A 222 -20.14 -9.26 -5.18
C ASN A 222 -20.50 -9.49 -3.70
N ARG A 223 -21.31 -10.50 -3.37
CA ARG A 223 -21.63 -10.84 -1.96
C ARG A 223 -20.51 -11.61 -1.27
N THR A 224 -19.97 -12.62 -1.97
CA THR A 224 -18.89 -13.48 -1.47
C THR A 224 -17.73 -13.40 -2.44
N VAL A 225 -16.52 -13.25 -1.91
CA VAL A 225 -15.29 -13.24 -2.71
C VAL A 225 -14.64 -14.62 -2.57
N TYR A 226 -14.28 -15.19 -3.71
CA TYR A 226 -13.64 -16.49 -3.82
C TYR A 226 -12.26 -16.34 -4.45
N LEU A 227 -11.35 -17.24 -4.10
CA LEU A 227 -10.03 -17.29 -4.72
C LEU A 227 -10.14 -17.81 -6.15
N LEU A 228 -9.24 -17.37 -7.04
CA LEU A 228 -9.31 -17.74 -8.46
C LEU A 228 -9.30 -19.26 -8.66
N HIS A 229 -8.48 -19.99 -7.91
CA HIS A 229 -8.40 -21.45 -8.04
C HIS A 229 -9.70 -22.16 -7.64
N GLU A 230 -10.45 -21.65 -6.66
CA GLU A 230 -11.75 -22.20 -6.26
C GLU A 230 -12.79 -22.01 -7.38
N LEU A 231 -12.82 -20.82 -7.97
CA LEU A 231 -13.70 -20.50 -9.10
C LEU A 231 -13.34 -21.31 -10.35
N ALA A 232 -12.05 -21.47 -10.63
CA ALA A 232 -11.56 -22.21 -11.79
C ALA A 232 -11.91 -23.71 -11.71
N LEU A 233 -12.00 -24.27 -10.49
CA LEU A 233 -12.41 -25.64 -10.21
C LEU A 233 -13.93 -25.83 -10.14
N TRP A 234 -14.72 -24.75 -10.16
CA TRP A 234 -16.17 -24.87 -10.00
C TRP A 234 -16.82 -25.54 -11.22
N ASN A 235 -17.60 -26.61 -10.98
CA ASN A 235 -18.12 -27.50 -12.02
C ASN A 235 -18.76 -26.80 -13.25
N PRO A 236 -19.58 -25.74 -13.11
CA PRO A 236 -20.17 -25.04 -14.25
C PRO A 236 -19.16 -24.33 -15.15
N LEU A 237 -17.98 -24.00 -14.60
CA LEU A 237 -16.95 -23.19 -15.25
C LEU A 237 -15.77 -23.99 -15.77
N GLN A 238 -15.62 -25.26 -15.39
CA GLN A 238 -14.49 -26.11 -15.77
C GLN A 238 -14.30 -26.19 -17.31
N ALA A 239 -15.41 -26.23 -18.07
CA ALA A 239 -15.35 -26.22 -19.52
C ALA A 239 -14.78 -24.91 -20.09
N ASN A 240 -15.10 -23.78 -19.46
CA ASN A 240 -14.66 -22.45 -19.87
C ASN A 240 -13.24 -22.16 -19.40
N SER A 241 -12.89 -22.51 -18.16
CA SER A 241 -11.54 -22.37 -17.61
C SER A 241 -10.53 -23.32 -18.25
N GLY A 242 -11.00 -24.37 -18.92
CA GLY A 242 -10.18 -25.35 -19.62
C GLY A 242 -9.57 -26.40 -18.68
N TYR A 243 -10.22 -26.69 -17.55
CA TYR A 243 -9.80 -27.71 -16.59
C TYR A 243 -10.10 -29.13 -17.08
N SER A 244 -9.11 -30.02 -16.95
CA SER A 244 -9.26 -31.45 -17.23
C SER A 244 -9.23 -32.24 -15.93
N LYS A 245 -10.32 -32.96 -15.64
CA LYS A 245 -10.42 -33.84 -14.45
C LYS A 245 -9.43 -35.00 -14.48
N ILE A 246 -9.04 -35.45 -15.68
CA ILE A 246 -8.17 -36.61 -15.88
C ILE A 246 -6.73 -36.25 -15.53
N SER A 247 -6.23 -35.15 -16.10
CA SER A 247 -4.85 -34.71 -15.88
C SER A 247 -4.69 -33.79 -14.66
N LYS A 248 -5.79 -33.30 -14.08
CA LYS A 248 -5.81 -32.27 -13.02
C LYS A 248 -5.06 -30.99 -13.41
N THR A 249 -5.06 -30.66 -14.70
CA THR A 249 -4.37 -29.50 -15.27
C THR A 249 -5.31 -28.63 -16.09
N PHE A 250 -4.88 -27.40 -16.34
CA PHE A 250 -5.59 -26.40 -17.14
C PHE A 250 -4.91 -26.22 -18.49
N SER A 251 -5.70 -26.11 -19.56
CA SER A 251 -5.17 -25.67 -20.85
C SER A 251 -4.84 -24.18 -20.82
N LEU A 252 -3.58 -23.84 -21.07
CA LEU A 252 -3.10 -22.45 -20.99
C LEU A 252 -3.89 -21.50 -21.89
N HIS A 253 -4.15 -21.90 -23.14
CA HIS A 253 -4.86 -21.05 -24.10
C HIS A 253 -6.31 -20.79 -23.69
N LYS A 254 -7.04 -21.84 -23.24
CA LYS A 254 -8.43 -21.71 -22.78
C LYS A 254 -8.51 -20.85 -21.52
N LEU A 255 -7.62 -21.08 -20.57
CA LEU A 255 -7.54 -20.32 -19.33
C LEU A 255 -7.24 -18.83 -19.62
N GLN A 256 -6.27 -18.54 -20.48
CA GLN A 256 -5.93 -17.16 -20.85
C GLN A 256 -7.12 -16.44 -21.49
N ALA A 257 -7.84 -17.10 -22.39
CA ALA A 257 -9.02 -16.53 -23.03
C ALA A 257 -10.14 -16.26 -22.02
N TRP A 258 -10.40 -17.22 -21.13
CA TRP A 258 -11.39 -17.09 -20.06
C TRP A 258 -11.06 -15.94 -19.10
N LEU A 259 -9.81 -15.85 -18.63
CA LEU A 259 -9.36 -14.76 -17.77
C LEU A 259 -9.54 -13.40 -18.44
N LYS A 260 -9.15 -13.25 -19.71
CA LYS A 260 -9.34 -11.98 -20.45
C LYS A 260 -10.82 -11.60 -20.60
N TYR A 261 -11.70 -12.58 -20.77
CA TYR A 261 -13.13 -12.34 -20.92
C TYR A 261 -13.81 -12.00 -19.59
N SER A 262 -13.41 -12.66 -18.49
CA SER A 262 -14.05 -12.53 -17.18
C SER A 262 -13.45 -11.41 -16.30
N LEU A 263 -12.28 -10.88 -16.66
CA LEU A 263 -11.65 -9.78 -15.93
C LEU A 263 -12.39 -8.46 -16.13
N ILE A 264 -12.86 -7.88 -15.02
CA ILE A 264 -13.52 -6.58 -14.93
C ILE A 264 -12.71 -5.62 -14.05
N LEU A 265 -13.14 -4.34 -14.02
CA LEU A 265 -12.62 -3.37 -13.08
C LEU A 265 -12.97 -3.78 -11.64
N ASN A 266 -12.04 -3.58 -10.71
CA ASN A 266 -12.25 -3.94 -9.31
C ASN A 266 -13.49 -3.20 -8.73
N PRO A 267 -14.54 -3.93 -8.30
CA PRO A 267 -15.77 -3.33 -7.80
C PRO A 267 -15.64 -2.70 -6.40
N PHE A 268 -14.54 -2.98 -5.70
CA PHE A 268 -14.23 -2.44 -4.36
C PHE A 268 -13.11 -1.39 -4.39
N GLY A 269 -12.58 -1.07 -5.58
CA GLY A 269 -11.49 -0.13 -5.77
C GLY A 269 -11.85 1.34 -5.51
N ALA A 270 -10.84 2.20 -5.55
CA ALA A 270 -11.03 3.64 -5.37
C ALA A 270 -11.99 4.24 -6.40
N SER A 271 -11.95 3.75 -7.65
CA SER A 271 -12.83 4.20 -8.74
C SER A 271 -14.29 3.87 -8.49
N ALA A 272 -14.56 2.65 -8.01
CA ALA A 272 -15.90 2.22 -7.64
C ALA A 272 -16.40 2.97 -6.39
N CYS A 273 -15.53 3.14 -5.39
CA CYS A 273 -15.82 3.92 -4.19
C CYS A 273 -16.27 5.36 -4.52
N ILE A 274 -15.57 6.05 -5.43
CA ILE A 274 -15.93 7.42 -5.83
C ILE A 274 -17.25 7.47 -6.63
N LYS A 275 -17.49 6.49 -7.51
CA LYS A 275 -18.64 6.48 -8.42
C LYS A 275 -19.93 6.00 -7.75
N SER A 276 -19.88 4.87 -7.04
CA SER A 276 -21.03 4.18 -6.46
C SER A 276 -20.99 4.07 -4.94
N GLY A 277 -19.92 4.52 -4.28
CA GLY A 277 -19.81 4.49 -2.83
C GLY A 277 -20.75 5.49 -2.14
N LYS A 278 -21.02 5.21 -0.85
CA LYS A 278 -21.82 6.09 -0.01
C LYS A 278 -21.00 7.35 0.26
N LYS A 279 -21.50 8.51 -0.18
CA LYS A 279 -20.92 9.80 0.18
C LYS A 279 -21.21 10.08 1.64
N LEU A 280 -20.17 10.11 2.47
CA LEU A 280 -20.30 10.51 3.86
C LEU A 280 -20.14 12.02 3.95
N ALA A 281 -21.13 12.67 4.57
CA ALA A 281 -21.01 14.05 4.98
C ALA A 281 -20.26 14.09 6.32
N TRP A 282 -18.93 14.04 6.28
CA TRP A 282 -18.11 14.37 7.45
C TRP A 282 -18.01 15.88 7.55
N ALA A 283 -19.07 16.49 8.06
CA ALA A 283 -19.09 17.91 8.39
C ALA A 283 -18.78 18.06 9.88
N GLN A 284 -17.68 18.74 10.20
CA GLN A 284 -17.58 19.49 11.44
C GLN A 284 -18.05 20.91 11.10
N GLN A 285 -19.14 21.36 11.71
CA GLN A 285 -19.61 22.73 11.51
C GLN A 285 -18.57 23.69 12.09
N VAL A 286 -17.98 24.50 11.22
CA VAL A 286 -17.34 25.75 11.58
C VAL A 286 -18.08 26.83 10.77
N GLU A 287 -18.44 27.93 11.43
CA GLU A 287 -19.34 28.96 10.93
C GLU A 287 -19.00 29.43 9.49
N GLY A 288 -20.05 29.60 8.67
CA GLY A 288 -20.01 30.54 7.55
C GLY A 288 -19.33 30.10 6.25
N THR A 289 -19.35 28.81 5.88
CA THR A 289 -19.48 28.26 4.50
C THR A 289 -18.99 26.80 4.52
N THR A 290 -19.92 25.85 4.65
CA THR A 290 -19.58 24.43 4.66
C THR A 290 -19.25 23.94 3.25
N LYS A 291 -18.00 24.14 2.80
CA LYS A 291 -17.47 23.33 1.68
C LYS A 291 -17.47 21.88 2.13
N ARG A 292 -18.43 21.12 1.60
CA ARG A 292 -18.64 19.69 1.92
C ARG A 292 -17.37 18.91 1.60
N THR A 293 -16.81 18.28 2.62
CA THR A 293 -15.74 17.30 2.49
C THR A 293 -16.22 16.16 1.60
N LYS A 294 -15.49 15.85 0.52
CA LYS A 294 -15.81 14.72 -0.34
C LYS A 294 -15.19 13.47 0.24
N VAL A 295 -15.93 12.81 1.12
CA VAL A 295 -15.58 11.49 1.64
C VAL A 295 -16.50 10.46 0.99
N ALA A 296 -15.91 9.52 0.28
CA ALA A 296 -16.60 8.38 -0.30
C ALA A 296 -16.16 7.12 0.44
N CYS A 297 -17.11 6.28 0.81
CA CYS A 297 -16.81 5.00 1.44
C CYS A 297 -17.41 3.87 0.61
N SER A 298 -16.69 2.76 0.56
CA SER A 298 -17.20 1.49 0.06
C SER A 298 -18.50 1.15 0.82
N PRO A 299 -19.51 0.58 0.15
CA PRO A 299 -20.74 0.16 0.84
C PRO A 299 -20.43 -0.78 2.00
N TYR A 300 -21.24 -0.73 3.06
CA TYR A 300 -21.08 -1.56 4.28
C TYR A 300 -21.10 -3.08 4.01
N THR A 301 -21.57 -3.47 2.82
CA THR A 301 -21.59 -4.85 2.32
C THR A 301 -20.26 -5.32 1.74
N ALA A 302 -19.22 -4.48 1.72
CA ALA A 302 -17.90 -4.90 1.25
C ALA A 302 -17.32 -5.96 2.20
N PRO A 303 -16.84 -7.10 1.65
CA PRO A 303 -16.16 -8.13 2.43
C PRO A 303 -14.98 -7.58 3.23
N GLU A 304 -14.62 -8.30 4.29
CA GLU A 304 -13.46 -7.98 5.11
C GLU A 304 -12.18 -7.99 4.26
N GLY A 305 -11.32 -6.98 4.41
CA GLY A 305 -10.15 -6.77 3.56
C GLY A 305 -10.38 -5.91 2.31
N HIS A 306 -11.63 -5.73 1.85
CA HIS A 306 -11.94 -4.94 0.63
C HIS A 306 -12.56 -3.58 0.91
N ARG A 307 -12.54 -3.14 2.18
CA ARG A 307 -13.09 -1.84 2.58
C ARG A 307 -12.17 -0.71 2.13
N MET A 308 -12.71 0.22 1.36
CA MET A 308 -11.99 1.39 0.85
C MET A 308 -12.68 2.68 1.30
N VAL A 309 -11.91 3.64 1.79
CA VAL A 309 -12.36 4.98 2.15
C VAL A 309 -11.51 6.00 1.42
N VAL A 310 -12.14 6.83 0.59
CA VAL A 310 -11.48 7.89 -0.16
C VAL A 310 -11.89 9.24 0.40
N MET A 311 -10.92 9.99 0.88
CA MET A 311 -11.08 11.37 1.35
C MET A 311 -10.36 12.29 0.39
N SER A 312 -11.04 13.32 -0.10
CA SER A 312 -10.41 14.26 -1.02
C SER A 312 -10.85 15.70 -0.79
N GLN A 313 -9.95 16.63 -1.10
CA GLN A 313 -10.22 18.07 -1.12
C GLN A 313 -10.63 18.63 0.24
N VAL A 314 -9.96 18.18 1.32
CA VAL A 314 -10.10 18.77 2.65
C VAL A 314 -9.26 20.04 2.73
N TYR A 315 -9.86 21.17 3.07
CA TYR A 315 -9.19 22.47 3.09
C TYR A 315 -9.50 23.22 4.37
N ARG A 316 -8.47 23.61 5.14
CA ARG A 316 -8.60 24.38 6.38
C ARG A 316 -9.62 23.80 7.36
N GLN A 317 -9.64 22.47 7.47
CA GLN A 317 -10.59 21.77 8.32
C GLN A 317 -9.86 20.81 9.25
N THR A 318 -10.40 20.68 10.45
CA THR A 318 -10.04 19.64 11.40
C THR A 318 -11.08 18.53 11.32
N LEU A 319 -10.65 17.31 11.02
CA LEU A 319 -11.48 16.12 10.96
C LEU A 319 -10.96 15.13 11.99
N ALA A 320 -11.77 14.76 12.96
CA ALA A 320 -11.46 13.66 13.86
C ALA A 320 -12.53 12.58 13.73
N LYS A 321 -12.11 11.36 13.41
CA LYS A 321 -13.04 10.24 13.26
C LYS A 321 -12.48 8.94 13.82
N SER A 322 -13.34 8.28 14.59
CA SER A 322 -13.28 6.85 14.88
C SER A 322 -14.62 6.26 14.45
N SER A 323 -14.60 5.19 13.66
CA SER A 323 -15.82 4.53 13.16
C SER A 323 -15.52 3.10 12.75
N GLU A 324 -16.49 2.21 12.92
CA GLU A 324 -16.45 0.84 12.41
C GLU A 324 -16.21 0.76 10.89
N THR A 325 -16.59 1.81 10.14
CA THR A 325 -16.35 1.87 8.69
C THR A 325 -14.87 2.02 8.34
N LEU A 326 -14.05 2.53 9.26
CA LEU A 326 -12.61 2.70 9.10
C LEU A 326 -11.81 1.49 9.56
N VAL A 327 -12.39 0.66 10.44
CA VAL A 327 -11.73 -0.53 10.97
C VAL A 327 -11.44 -1.50 9.83
N GLY A 328 -10.15 -1.80 9.64
CA GLY A 328 -9.64 -2.69 8.59
C GLY A 328 -9.78 -2.13 7.17
N ALA A 329 -10.01 -0.83 7.00
CA ALA A 329 -10.15 -0.21 5.69
C ALA A 329 -8.82 0.30 5.12
N HIS A 330 -8.71 0.28 3.80
CA HIS A 330 -7.72 1.03 3.04
C HIS A 330 -8.18 2.48 2.92
N VAL A 331 -7.38 3.44 3.38
CA VAL A 331 -7.72 4.85 3.38
C VAL A 331 -6.88 5.61 2.37
N LYS A 332 -7.51 6.25 1.39
CA LYS A 332 -6.87 7.13 0.41
C LYS A 332 -7.21 8.58 0.69
N ILE A 333 -6.20 9.38 1.02
CA ILE A 333 -6.29 10.81 1.28
C ILE A 333 -5.62 11.56 0.14
N ASN A 334 -6.34 12.45 -0.54
CA ASN A 334 -5.81 13.14 -1.71
C ASN A 334 -6.16 14.64 -1.72
N GLN A 335 -5.21 15.48 -2.14
CA GLN A 335 -5.40 16.93 -2.31
C GLN A 335 -5.91 17.66 -1.05
N CYS A 336 -5.38 17.33 0.12
CA CYS A 336 -5.73 18.03 1.37
C CYS A 336 -4.74 19.15 1.65
N ASN A 337 -5.20 20.35 2.00
CA ASN A 337 -4.33 21.48 2.30
C ASN A 337 -4.70 22.14 3.63
N GLU A 338 -3.68 22.55 4.40
CA GLU A 338 -3.84 23.29 5.67
C GLU A 338 -4.86 22.61 6.61
N SER A 339 -4.88 21.28 6.64
CA SER A 339 -5.92 20.50 7.32
C SER A 339 -5.33 19.58 8.39
N PHE A 340 -6.15 19.28 9.39
CA PHE A 340 -5.78 18.43 10.51
C PHE A 340 -6.69 17.21 10.52
N ILE A 341 -6.14 16.02 10.26
CA ILE A 341 -6.92 14.81 10.05
C ILE A 341 -6.50 13.75 11.06
N TYR A 342 -7.41 13.36 11.94
CA TYR A 342 -7.25 12.37 12.99
C TYR A 342 -8.12 11.15 12.66
N LEU A 343 -7.49 10.02 12.33
CA LEU A 343 -8.14 8.75 12.08
C LEU A 343 -7.73 7.77 13.17
N LEU A 344 -8.54 7.66 14.22
CA LEU A 344 -8.18 6.94 15.45
C LEU A 344 -8.65 5.47 15.45
N SER A 345 -8.94 4.91 14.26
CA SER A 345 -9.34 3.51 14.07
C SER A 345 -8.15 2.69 13.57
N SER A 346 -8.19 1.35 13.73
CA SER A 346 -7.19 0.46 13.13
C SER A 346 -7.40 0.38 11.63
N LEU A 347 -6.39 0.74 10.85
CA LEU A 347 -6.45 0.83 9.39
C LEU A 347 -5.65 -0.30 8.75
N ARG A 348 -6.03 -0.73 7.54
CA ARG A 348 -5.27 -1.76 6.82
C ARG A 348 -4.07 -1.18 6.09
N SER A 349 -4.30 -0.13 5.30
CA SER A 349 -3.23 0.70 4.72
C SER A 349 -3.69 2.14 4.55
N VAL A 350 -2.76 3.09 4.50
CA VAL A 350 -3.07 4.52 4.32
C VAL A 350 -2.23 5.10 3.19
N THR A 351 -2.85 5.89 2.32
CA THR A 351 -2.20 6.54 1.19
C THR A 351 -2.48 8.02 1.22
N ILE A 352 -1.44 8.84 1.29
CA ILE A 352 -1.52 10.30 1.38
C ILE A 352 -0.86 10.90 0.14
N GLU A 353 -1.66 11.53 -0.71
CA GLU A 353 -1.22 12.08 -1.99
C GLU A 353 -1.50 13.57 -2.11
N LYS A 354 -0.54 14.32 -2.67
CA LYS A 354 -0.73 15.73 -3.08
C LYS A 354 -1.26 16.62 -1.95
N CYS A 355 -0.88 16.33 -0.71
CA CYS A 355 -1.31 17.08 0.47
C CYS A 355 -0.26 18.13 0.86
N ARG A 356 -0.68 19.28 1.38
CA ARG A 356 0.25 20.37 1.78
C ARG A 356 -0.09 20.95 3.14
N ASN A 357 0.94 21.32 3.93
CA ASN A 357 0.78 22.00 5.22
C ASN A 357 -0.25 21.31 6.14
N SER A 358 -0.32 19.98 6.13
CA SER A 358 -1.38 19.23 6.80
C SER A 358 -0.79 18.29 7.84
N THR A 359 -1.52 18.08 8.93
CA THR A 359 -1.14 17.10 9.96
C THR A 359 -2.07 15.91 9.91
N PHE A 360 -1.49 14.73 9.91
CA PHE A 360 -2.20 13.46 9.92
C PHE A 360 -1.86 12.71 11.20
N VAL A 361 -2.88 12.40 12.00
CA VAL A 361 -2.75 11.52 13.16
C VAL A 361 -3.49 10.24 12.84
N LEU A 362 -2.76 9.13 12.78
CA LEU A 362 -3.29 7.83 12.36
C LEU A 362 -3.21 6.85 13.54
N GLY A 363 -4.27 6.05 13.70
CA GLY A 363 -4.25 4.89 14.57
C GLY A 363 -3.36 3.78 13.98
N PRO A 364 -3.36 2.59 14.61
CA PRO A 364 -2.52 1.48 14.17
C PRO A 364 -2.80 1.09 12.72
N VAL A 365 -1.76 1.09 11.88
CA VAL A 365 -1.86 0.66 10.47
C VAL A 365 -1.21 -0.72 10.32
N GLN A 366 -1.96 -1.67 9.79
CA GLN A 366 -1.54 -3.08 9.71
C GLN A 366 -0.43 -3.34 8.68
N MET A 367 -0.48 -2.68 7.51
CA MET A 367 0.42 -3.01 6.39
C MET A 367 1.44 -1.91 6.11
N ALA A 368 0.99 -0.75 5.62
CA ALA A 368 1.89 0.32 5.21
C ALA A 368 1.19 1.68 5.15
N ILE A 369 1.98 2.73 5.34
CA ILE A 369 1.59 4.11 5.07
C ILE A 369 2.41 4.63 3.89
N HIS A 370 1.73 5.01 2.82
CA HIS A 370 2.34 5.56 1.62
C HIS A 370 2.13 7.08 1.56
N VAL A 371 3.23 7.84 1.42
CA VAL A 371 3.18 9.30 1.35
C VAL A 371 3.84 9.76 0.06
N GLN A 372 3.12 10.55 -0.74
CA GLN A 372 3.57 10.89 -2.08
C GLN A 372 3.19 12.31 -2.53
N SER A 373 4.15 12.99 -3.13
CA SER A 373 3.97 14.34 -3.70
C SER A 373 3.37 15.33 -2.70
N CYS A 374 3.70 15.16 -1.42
CA CYS A 374 3.22 15.99 -0.34
C CYS A 374 4.29 17.00 0.10
N ASP A 375 3.86 18.12 0.66
CA ASP A 375 4.73 19.19 1.12
C ASP A 375 4.39 19.59 2.56
N ASN A 376 5.42 19.78 3.39
CA ASN A 376 5.30 20.18 4.79
C ASN A 376 4.21 19.40 5.57
N LEU A 377 4.35 18.07 5.60
CA LEU A 377 3.46 17.21 6.36
C LEU A 377 3.99 16.94 7.76
N LYS A 378 3.07 16.88 8.71
CA LYS A 378 3.34 16.34 10.05
C LYS A 378 2.53 15.07 10.22
N MET A 379 3.19 13.98 10.59
CA MET A 379 2.52 12.70 10.84
C MET A 379 2.77 12.28 12.28
N ASP A 380 1.75 11.71 12.90
CA ASP A 380 1.80 11.16 14.25
C ASP A 380 1.00 9.85 14.30
N GLY A 381 1.45 8.87 15.09
CA GLY A 381 0.85 7.53 15.15
C GLY A 381 1.85 6.42 15.48
N ASP A 382 1.31 5.23 15.77
CA ASP A 382 2.11 4.08 16.21
C ASP A 382 2.95 3.47 15.07
N THR A 383 2.49 3.58 13.83
CA THR A 383 3.19 3.08 12.64
C THR A 383 4.15 4.14 12.06
N MET A 384 5.10 4.62 12.88
CA MET A 384 6.15 5.55 12.44
C MET A 384 7.53 4.90 12.27
N GLU A 385 7.63 3.59 12.46
CA GLU A 385 8.86 2.86 12.16
C GLU A 385 9.09 2.78 10.65
N ILE A 386 10.23 3.30 10.20
CA ILE A 386 10.63 3.24 8.78
C ILE A 386 11.23 1.86 8.52
N PRO A 387 10.73 1.10 7.52
CA PRO A 387 11.35 -0.16 7.10
C PRO A 387 12.83 0.07 6.76
N GLY A 388 13.73 -0.68 7.42
CA GLY A 388 15.18 -0.50 7.29
C GLY A 388 15.82 0.51 8.27
N GLY A 389 15.03 1.09 9.17
CA GLY A 389 15.50 1.99 10.24
C GLY A 389 15.89 3.39 9.75
N LEU A 390 16.11 4.30 10.71
CA LEU A 390 16.54 5.67 10.41
C LEU A 390 17.99 5.69 9.93
N PRO A 391 18.33 6.46 8.87
CA PRO A 391 19.72 6.71 8.50
C PRO A 391 20.56 7.14 9.71
N SER A 392 21.77 6.61 9.84
CA SER A 392 22.58 6.75 11.06
C SER A 392 22.86 8.21 11.45
N VAL A 393 23.00 9.10 10.46
CA VAL A 393 23.17 10.55 10.66
C VAL A 393 21.93 11.16 11.31
N TYR A 394 20.74 10.78 10.84
CA TYR A 394 19.47 11.26 11.39
C TYR A 394 19.21 10.69 12.79
N LYS A 395 19.50 9.40 13.01
CA LYS A 395 19.40 8.76 14.33
C LYS A 395 20.27 9.47 15.38
N LYS A 396 21.50 9.84 15.01
CA LYS A 396 22.39 10.64 15.88
C LYS A 396 21.82 12.02 16.20
N ALA A 397 21.25 12.71 15.21
CA ALA A 397 20.63 14.02 15.40
C ALA A 397 19.40 13.96 16.33
N MET A 398 18.58 12.92 16.19
CA MET A 398 17.45 12.61 17.08
C MET A 398 17.91 12.39 18.53
N ASN A 399 18.86 11.48 18.74
CA ASN A 399 19.40 11.19 20.08
C ASN A 399 20.00 12.45 20.74
N HIS A 400 20.72 13.27 19.97
CA HIS A 400 21.28 14.51 20.47
C HIS A 400 20.19 15.53 20.87
N ARG A 401 19.10 15.61 20.11
CA ARG A 401 17.95 16.46 20.46
C ARG A 401 17.29 16.00 21.76
N GLU A 402 17.12 14.70 21.94
CA GLU A 402 16.50 14.13 23.14
C GLU A 402 17.38 14.33 24.39
N GLN A 403 18.70 14.15 24.26
CA GLN A 403 19.66 14.48 25.31
C GLN A 403 19.56 15.95 25.72
N ARG A 404 19.43 16.88 24.77
CA ARG A 404 19.26 18.31 25.09
C ARG A 404 17.98 18.58 25.88
N ILE A 405 16.88 17.90 25.55
CA ILE A 405 15.61 18.02 26.29
C ILE A 405 15.79 17.48 27.71
N GLN A 406 16.43 16.32 27.88
CA GLN A 406 16.68 15.74 29.21
C GLN A 406 17.60 16.63 30.06
N ILE A 407 18.67 17.17 29.47
CA ILE A 407 19.56 18.13 30.14
C ILE A 407 18.79 19.36 30.59
N TRP A 408 17.92 19.90 29.74
CA TRP A 408 17.11 21.06 30.09
C TRP A 408 16.11 20.74 31.21
N GLN A 409 15.41 19.60 31.15
CA GLN A 409 14.50 19.16 32.22
C GLN A 409 15.24 18.96 33.55
N LYS A 410 16.46 18.42 33.50
CA LYS A 410 17.32 18.24 34.68
C LYS A 410 17.76 19.59 35.25
N ALA A 411 18.20 20.52 34.40
CA ALA A 411 18.55 21.88 34.80
C ALA A 411 17.37 22.63 35.45
N VAL A 412 16.15 22.49 34.92
CA VAL A 412 14.94 23.09 35.50
C VAL A 412 14.60 22.47 36.86
N LYS A 413 14.82 21.15 37.05
CA LYS A 413 14.63 20.48 38.35
C LYS A 413 15.68 20.89 39.38
N GLU A 414 16.93 21.02 38.97
CA GLU A 414 18.07 21.38 39.83
C GLU A 414 18.12 22.86 40.18
N ALA A 415 17.43 23.72 39.43
CA ALA A 415 17.38 25.17 39.65
C ALA A 415 16.67 25.61 40.94
N SER A 416 16.07 24.69 41.72
CA SER A 416 15.49 24.95 43.05
C SER A 416 14.65 26.24 43.15
N LEU A 417 13.85 26.51 42.11
CA LEU A 417 13.09 27.76 41.94
C LEU A 417 12.08 27.98 43.08
N THR A 418 12.02 29.21 43.59
CA THR A 418 11.00 29.62 44.57
C THR A 418 9.59 29.59 43.97
N ARG A 419 8.56 29.65 44.81
CA ARG A 419 7.15 29.56 44.37
C ARG A 419 6.78 30.71 43.42
N GLU A 420 7.28 31.91 43.69
CA GLU A 420 7.08 33.11 42.85
C GLU A 420 7.81 32.99 41.50
N GLN A 421 9.07 32.51 41.51
CA GLN A 421 9.86 32.32 40.29
C GLN A 421 9.28 31.24 39.39
N ARG A 422 8.75 30.14 39.96
CA ARG A 422 8.01 29.13 39.18
C ARG A 422 6.78 29.73 38.51
N LYS A 423 6.06 30.61 39.20
CA LYS A 423 4.86 31.26 38.66
C LYS A 423 5.22 32.20 37.49
N GLN A 424 6.31 32.96 37.61
CA GLN A 424 6.82 33.80 36.53
C GLN A 424 7.31 32.96 35.34
N PHE A 425 8.07 31.90 35.61
CA PHE A 425 8.57 31.01 34.57
C PHE A 425 7.41 30.31 33.82
N GLN A 426 6.40 29.84 34.54
CA GLN A 426 5.20 29.25 33.95
C GLN A 426 4.46 30.25 33.06
N ALA A 427 4.24 31.48 33.52
CA ALA A 427 3.59 32.51 32.70
C ALA A 427 4.37 32.83 31.42
N LEU A 428 5.71 32.83 31.50
CA LEU A 428 6.58 33.07 30.36
C LEU A 428 6.56 31.91 29.36
N VAL A 429 6.55 30.67 29.87
CA VAL A 429 6.38 29.45 29.06
C VAL A 429 5.01 29.43 28.38
N GLU A 430 3.93 29.73 29.10
CA GLU A 430 2.57 29.81 28.54
C GLU A 430 2.47 30.89 27.45
N HIS A 431 3.07 32.06 27.67
CA HIS A 431 3.12 33.12 26.68
C HIS A 431 3.88 32.69 25.42
N LYS A 432 5.08 32.10 25.58
CA LYS A 432 5.88 31.59 24.45
C LYS A 432 5.20 30.41 23.74
N PHE A 433 4.48 29.57 24.47
CA PHE A 433 3.69 28.49 23.92
C PHE A 433 2.52 29.02 23.08
N ASN A 434 1.83 30.06 23.53
CA ASN A 434 0.78 30.73 22.76
C ASN A 434 1.33 31.40 21.49
N GLU A 435 2.47 32.10 21.58
CA GLU A 435 3.14 32.63 20.39
C GLU A 435 3.50 31.52 19.40
N TRP A 436 4.03 30.40 19.91
CA TRP A 436 4.33 29.23 19.10
C TRP A 436 3.08 28.64 18.44
N LEU A 437 1.98 28.48 19.16
CA LEU A 437 0.70 27.99 18.62
C LEU A 437 0.17 28.85 17.47
N ILE A 438 0.38 30.17 17.54
CA ILE A 438 -0.01 31.11 16.49
C ILE A 438 0.94 30.98 15.29
N GLN A 439 2.25 30.97 15.53
CA GLN A 439 3.27 30.88 14.47
C GLN A 439 3.21 29.55 13.70
N THR A 440 2.88 28.44 14.36
CA THR A 440 2.78 27.12 13.73
C THR A 440 1.41 26.82 13.13
N GLY A 441 0.41 27.69 13.35
CA GLY A 441 -0.97 27.46 12.91
C GLY A 441 -1.76 26.45 13.75
N ASN A 442 -1.17 25.88 14.82
CA ASN A 442 -1.84 24.92 15.70
C ASN A 442 -3.00 25.56 16.49
N ARG A 443 -3.05 26.88 16.63
CA ARG A 443 -4.19 27.60 17.25
C ARG A 443 -5.52 27.28 16.56
N GLN A 444 -5.50 27.14 15.23
CA GLN A 444 -6.67 26.77 14.44
C GLN A 444 -7.23 25.39 14.83
N GLN A 445 -6.37 24.44 15.23
CA GLN A 445 -6.81 23.13 15.72
C GLN A 445 -7.65 23.28 16.98
N LEU A 446 -7.16 24.04 17.97
CA LEU A 446 -7.83 24.25 19.23
C LEU A 446 -9.17 24.96 19.02
N ASP A 447 -9.18 26.02 18.23
CA ASP A 447 -10.39 26.81 17.96
C ASP A 447 -11.46 25.97 17.23
N SER A 448 -11.05 25.05 16.35
CA SER A 448 -11.96 24.13 15.66
C SER A 448 -12.56 23.02 16.55
N LEU A 449 -11.95 22.75 17.71
CA LEU A 449 -12.40 21.73 18.67
C LEU A 449 -13.33 22.30 19.75
N VAL A 450 -13.38 23.63 19.91
CA VAL A 450 -14.28 24.28 20.87
C VAL A 450 -15.70 24.25 20.30
N PRO A 451 -16.69 23.66 21.00
CA PRO A 451 -18.08 23.73 20.57
C PRO A 451 -18.50 25.21 20.49
N PRO A 452 -19.31 25.62 19.50
CA PRO A 452 -19.85 26.97 19.49
C PRO A 452 -20.59 27.20 20.81
N THR A 453 -20.18 28.22 21.55
CA THR A 453 -20.87 28.65 22.76
C THR A 453 -22.33 28.91 22.39
N ALA A 454 -23.26 28.23 23.08
CA ALA A 454 -24.69 28.45 22.94
C ALA A 454 -25.02 29.91 23.31
N GLY A 455 -24.92 30.83 22.35
CA GLY A 455 -24.91 32.26 22.68
C GLY A 455 -24.71 33.21 21.51
N SER A 456 -25.16 32.87 20.30
CA SER A 456 -25.29 33.85 19.22
C SER A 456 -26.52 33.53 18.36
N LYS A 457 -27.71 33.80 18.93
CA LYS A 457 -28.87 34.13 18.10
C LYS A 457 -28.55 35.45 17.38
N GLN A 458 -27.94 35.38 16.19
CA GLN A 458 -28.01 36.49 15.26
C GLN A 458 -29.43 36.50 14.68
N VAL A 459 -30.19 37.51 15.09
CA VAL A 459 -31.45 37.90 14.48
C VAL A 459 -31.15 38.31 13.05
N ALA A 460 -31.70 37.56 12.10
CA ALA A 460 -31.76 37.98 10.70
C ALA A 460 -32.72 39.17 10.60
N ALA A 461 -32.22 40.28 10.06
CA ALA A 461 -33.01 41.31 9.40
C ALA A 461 -32.59 41.32 7.93
#